data_AF-A0A8H7S9S2-F1
#
_entry.id   AF-A0A8H7S9S2-F1
#
_cell.length_a   1.000
_cell.length_b   1.000
_cell.length_c   1.000
_cell.angle_alpha   90.00
_cell.angle_beta   90.00
_cell.angle_gamma   90.00
#
_symmetry.space_group_name_H-M   'P 1'
#
loop_
_entity.id
_entity.type
_entity.pdbx_description
1 polymer ?
#
loop_
_entity_poly.entity_id
_entity_poly.type
_entity_poly.pdbx_seq_one_letter_code
_entity_poly.pdbx_strand_id
1 'polypeptide(L)'
;MTDLFNNYEKEFQERICTLEKHSTINLSEIQELEDILEQMQMEAHSKPLYKAKLRLYRSQLAKLKKQQLTVTGDTVDNNDHDNDNDDDRRQRLLNNTERLQTSSQRLEDTHRVALETESMGADILQHLKAQRETMTRTRDTVSETDSYLDKASKTLKSMSRRWT
;
A
#
# COMPACT_ATOMS: atom_id res chain seq x y z
N MET A 1 20.03 23.84 -12.38
CA MET A 1 19.50 23.39 -11.06
C MET A 1 19.08 21.90 -11.05
N THR A 2 19.01 21.23 -12.21
CA THR A 2 19.05 19.76 -12.35
C THR A 2 20.47 19.22 -12.29
N ASP A 3 21.46 20.08 -12.50
CA ASP A 3 22.86 19.72 -12.72
C ASP A 3 23.57 19.37 -11.41
N LEU A 4 23.14 19.94 -10.28
CA LEU A 4 23.77 19.71 -8.98
C LEU A 4 23.46 18.32 -8.42
N PHE A 5 22.19 17.89 -8.45
CA PHE A 5 21.81 16.52 -8.09
C PHE A 5 22.47 15.49 -9.02
N ASN A 6 22.53 15.77 -10.33
CA ASN A 6 23.17 14.87 -11.28
C ASN A 6 24.70 14.82 -11.08
N ASN A 7 25.31 15.91 -10.61
CA ASN A 7 26.73 15.94 -10.25
C ASN A 7 27.00 15.07 -9.01
N TYR A 8 26.20 15.21 -7.96
CA TYR A 8 26.29 14.34 -6.77
C TYR A 8 25.94 12.88 -7.08
N GLU A 9 24.96 12.62 -7.96
CA GLU A 9 24.63 11.26 -8.41
C GLU A 9 25.81 10.63 -9.18
N LYS A 10 26.52 11.40 -10.00
CA LYS A 10 27.71 10.94 -10.72
C LYS A 10 28.87 10.66 -9.76
N GLU A 11 29.12 11.55 -8.81
CA GLU A 11 30.16 11.42 -7.79
C GLU A 11 29.91 10.19 -6.89
N PHE A 12 28.66 9.99 -6.46
CA PHE A 12 28.23 8.82 -5.68
C PHE A 12 28.44 7.50 -6.45
N GLN A 13 28.08 7.46 -7.73
CA GLN A 13 28.27 6.28 -8.59
C GLN A 13 29.75 5.98 -8.88
N GLU A 14 30.56 7.00 -9.11
CA GLU A 14 32.01 6.86 -9.31
C GLU A 14 32.67 6.28 -8.05
N ARG A 15 32.25 6.74 -6.87
CA ARG A 15 32.82 6.31 -5.59
C ARG A 15 32.39 4.89 -5.19
N ILE A 16 31.14 4.51 -5.46
CA ILE A 16 30.70 3.10 -5.37
C ILE A 16 31.53 2.22 -6.31
N CYS A 17 31.75 2.65 -7.54
CA CYS A 17 32.56 1.90 -8.51
C CYS A 17 34.03 1.76 -8.07
N THR A 18 34.60 2.76 -7.40
CA THR A 18 35.95 2.62 -6.80
C THR A 18 35.95 1.66 -5.62
N LEU A 19 34.92 1.70 -4.76
CA LEU A 19 34.79 0.81 -3.61
C LEU A 19 34.58 -0.66 -3.99
N GLU A 20 33.84 -0.93 -5.07
CA GLU A 20 33.69 -2.28 -5.61
C GLU A 20 34.97 -2.83 -6.25
N LYS A 21 35.87 -1.94 -6.71
CA LYS A 21 37.18 -2.32 -7.30
C LYS A 21 38.26 -2.56 -6.26
N HIS A 22 38.20 -1.90 -5.10
CA HIS A 22 39.13 -2.13 -4.00
C HIS A 22 38.60 -3.26 -3.10
N SER A 23 39.29 -4.41 -3.08
CA SER A 23 38.87 -5.61 -2.32
C SER A 23 38.81 -5.43 -0.79
N THR A 24 39.27 -4.29 -0.26
CA THR A 24 39.15 -3.91 1.15
C THR A 24 38.29 -2.66 1.23
N ILE A 25 37.11 -2.78 1.82
CA ILE A 25 36.19 -1.66 2.02
C ILE A 25 36.78 -0.81 3.16
N ASN A 26 37.01 0.49 2.95
CA ASN A 26 37.51 1.36 4.00
C ASN A 26 36.35 2.07 4.71
N LEU A 27 36.39 2.13 6.05
CA LEU A 27 35.34 2.78 6.84
C LEU A 27 35.18 4.27 6.51
N SER A 28 36.29 4.96 6.22
CA SER A 28 36.30 6.36 5.79
C SER A 28 35.53 6.58 4.49
N GLU A 29 35.64 5.66 3.53
CA GLU A 29 35.00 5.77 2.22
C GLU A 29 33.49 5.48 2.31
N ILE A 30 33.05 4.63 3.24
CA ILE A 30 31.61 4.46 3.55
C ILE A 30 31.04 5.75 4.15
N GLN A 31 31.78 6.41 5.03
CA GLN A 31 31.31 7.63 5.68
C GLN A 31 31.22 8.80 4.70
N GLU A 32 32.18 8.94 3.79
CA GLU A 32 32.10 9.88 2.66
C GLU A 32 30.87 9.63 1.76
N LEU A 33 30.50 8.36 1.52
CA LEU A 33 29.28 8.02 0.79
C LEU A 33 28.00 8.36 1.56
N GLU A 34 28.01 8.23 2.89
CA GLU A 34 26.88 8.64 3.74
C GLU A 34 26.68 10.16 3.68
N ASP A 35 27.75 10.95 3.72
CA ASP A 35 27.73 12.42 3.61
C ASP A 35 27.18 12.89 2.26
N ILE A 36 27.61 12.28 1.14
CA ILE A 36 27.09 12.60 -0.21
C ILE A 36 25.61 12.22 -0.32
N LEU A 37 25.20 11.09 0.26
CA LEU A 37 23.80 10.66 0.27
C LEU A 37 22.91 11.61 1.07
N GLU A 38 23.43 12.22 2.14
CA GLU A 38 22.75 13.26 2.92
C GLU A 38 22.57 14.54 2.10
N GLN A 39 23.61 14.97 1.39
CA GLN A 39 23.53 16.13 0.48
C GLN A 39 22.52 15.89 -0.66
N MET A 40 22.49 14.69 -1.24
CA MET A 40 21.48 14.31 -2.23
C MET A 40 20.05 14.31 -1.68
N GLN A 41 19.87 13.98 -0.38
CA GLN A 41 18.55 14.02 0.27
C GLN A 41 18.06 15.44 0.52
N MET A 42 18.94 16.35 0.92
CA MET A 42 18.61 17.77 1.09
C MET A 42 18.17 18.38 -0.25
N GLU A 43 18.87 18.08 -1.34
CA GLU A 43 18.54 18.54 -2.69
C GLU A 43 17.26 17.88 -3.26
N ALA A 44 17.02 16.60 -2.92
CA ALA A 44 15.85 15.86 -3.36
C ALA A 44 14.57 16.15 -2.54
N HIS A 45 14.66 16.92 -1.45
CA HIS A 45 13.53 17.16 -0.54
C HIS A 45 12.31 17.74 -1.28
N SER A 46 12.55 18.60 -2.27
CA SER A 46 11.52 19.26 -3.08
C SER A 46 11.05 18.45 -4.32
N LYS A 47 11.69 17.30 -4.62
CA LYS A 47 11.48 16.58 -5.90
C LYS A 47 11.18 15.09 -5.69
N PRO A 48 9.93 14.64 -5.86
CA PRO A 48 9.51 13.27 -5.55
C PRO A 48 10.13 12.19 -6.46
N LEU A 49 10.54 12.55 -7.69
CA LEU A 49 11.18 11.63 -8.64
C LEU A 49 12.51 11.05 -8.12
N TYR A 50 13.25 11.79 -7.28
CA TYR A 50 14.55 11.35 -6.76
C TYR A 50 14.44 10.49 -5.49
N LYS A 51 13.27 10.49 -4.82
CA LYS A 51 13.04 9.68 -3.60
C LYS A 51 13.13 8.18 -3.86
N ALA A 52 12.67 7.73 -5.03
CA ALA A 52 12.76 6.32 -5.43
C ALA A 52 14.22 5.88 -5.62
N LYS A 53 15.05 6.72 -6.25
CA LYS A 53 16.48 6.49 -6.43
C LYS A 53 17.25 6.51 -5.10
N LEU A 54 16.95 7.45 -4.21
CA LEU A 54 17.54 7.51 -2.86
C LEU A 54 17.27 6.25 -2.03
N ARG A 55 16.09 5.64 -2.19
CA ARG A 55 15.78 4.35 -1.54
C ARG A 55 16.66 3.21 -2.06
N LEU A 56 16.99 3.21 -3.36
CA LEU A 56 17.89 2.22 -3.95
C LEU A 56 19.33 2.43 -3.46
N TYR A 57 19.81 3.67 -3.43
CA TYR A 57 21.14 4.01 -2.95
C TYR A 57 21.33 3.72 -1.46
N ARG A 58 20.32 3.97 -0.61
CA ARG A 58 20.32 3.53 0.80
C ARG A 58 20.44 2.01 0.95
N SER A 59 19.75 1.25 0.10
CA SER A 59 19.83 -0.22 0.12
C SER A 59 21.21 -0.73 -0.31
N GLN A 60 21.86 -0.07 -1.27
CA GLN A 60 23.22 -0.40 -1.70
C GLN A 60 24.26 -0.10 -0.61
N LEU A 61 24.15 1.04 0.08
CA LEU A 61 25.04 1.39 1.19
C LEU A 61 24.89 0.40 2.36
N ALA A 62 23.65 -0.01 2.68
CA ALA A 62 23.40 -1.01 3.71
C ALA A 62 24.06 -2.37 3.39
N LYS A 63 24.14 -2.75 2.11
CA LYS A 63 24.84 -3.98 1.68
C LYS A 63 26.36 -3.84 1.84
N LEU A 64 26.94 -2.72 1.42
CA LEU A 64 28.37 -2.45 1.57
C LEU A 64 28.80 -2.39 3.05
N LYS A 65 27.98 -1.79 3.92
CA LYS A 65 28.20 -1.78 5.37
C LYS A 65 28.15 -3.19 5.97
N LYS A 66 27.22 -4.03 5.52
CA LYS A 66 27.15 -5.44 5.95
C LYS A 66 28.36 -6.23 5.47
N GLN A 67 28.82 -6.00 4.24
CA GLN A 67 30.00 -6.65 3.69
C GLN A 67 31.29 -6.23 4.41
N GLN A 68 31.40 -4.94 4.76
CA GLN A 68 32.50 -4.44 5.59
C GLN A 68 32.49 -5.08 6.98
N LEU A 69 31.31 -5.20 7.61
CA LEU A 69 31.16 -5.85 8.91
C LEU A 69 31.56 -7.32 8.86
N THR A 70 31.31 -8.03 7.76
CA THR A 70 31.77 -9.42 7.59
C THR A 70 33.29 -9.54 7.35
N VAL A 71 33.92 -8.55 6.72
CA VAL A 71 35.38 -8.54 6.47
C VAL A 71 36.18 -8.15 7.73
N THR A 72 35.59 -7.30 8.59
CA THR A 72 36.15 -6.96 9.92
C THR A 72 35.67 -7.90 11.03
N GLY A 73 34.75 -8.82 10.73
CA GLY A 73 33.92 -9.56 11.67
C GLY A 73 34.38 -10.95 12.07
N ASP A 74 35.60 -11.39 11.74
CA ASP A 74 36.13 -12.67 12.26
C ASP A 74 36.62 -12.57 13.73
N THR A 75 36.34 -11.45 14.41
CA THR A 75 36.65 -11.27 15.85
C THR A 75 35.51 -10.70 16.70
N VAL A 76 34.30 -10.50 16.16
CA VAL A 76 33.17 -9.97 16.97
C VAL A 76 31.87 -10.74 16.68
N ASP A 77 31.97 -12.05 16.56
CA ASP A 77 30.86 -12.93 16.89
C ASP A 77 31.00 -13.32 18.36
N ASN A 78 29.93 -13.13 19.13
CA ASN A 78 29.81 -13.36 20.59
C ASN A 78 30.16 -12.20 21.55
N ASN A 79 29.78 -10.97 21.24
CA ASN A 79 29.47 -10.00 22.29
C ASN A 79 28.01 -9.52 22.20
N ASP A 80 27.12 -10.49 22.42
CA ASP A 80 25.92 -10.30 23.25
C ASP A 80 26.38 -10.06 24.72
N HIS A 81 27.23 -9.04 24.91
CA HIS A 81 27.61 -8.56 26.23
C HIS A 81 26.54 -7.58 26.66
N ASP A 82 25.50 -8.13 27.30
CA ASP A 82 25.04 -7.85 28.68
C ASP A 82 25.54 -6.55 29.35
N ASN A 83 25.58 -5.45 28.60
CA ASN A 83 25.51 -4.07 29.09
C ASN A 83 24.21 -3.46 28.55
N ASP A 84 23.13 -4.24 28.61
CA ASP A 84 21.78 -3.77 28.40
C ASP A 84 21.48 -2.89 29.62
N ASN A 85 21.56 -1.56 29.45
CA ASN A 85 21.13 -0.65 30.51
C ASN A 85 19.68 -1.04 30.86
N ASP A 86 19.36 -1.19 32.15
CA ASP A 86 18.00 -1.54 32.60
C ASP A 86 16.94 -0.61 31.99
N ASP A 87 17.33 0.64 31.71
CA ASP A 87 16.54 1.65 31.00
C ASP A 87 16.22 1.28 29.54
N ASP A 88 17.16 0.68 28.79
CA ASP A 88 16.95 0.25 27.40
C ASP A 88 15.98 -0.94 27.33
N ARG A 89 16.10 -1.91 28.26
CA ARG A 89 15.15 -3.02 28.41
C ARG A 89 13.75 -2.51 28.73
N ARG A 90 13.65 -1.60 29.70
CA ARG A 90 12.38 -0.98 30.11
C ARG A 90 11.75 -0.18 28.97
N GLN A 91 12.52 0.60 28.22
CA GLN A 91 12.03 1.37 27.08
C GLN A 91 11.51 0.47 25.95
N ARG A 92 12.17 -0.66 25.68
CA ARG A 92 11.67 -1.66 24.73
C ARG A 92 10.35 -2.28 25.16
N LEU A 93 10.19 -2.64 26.44
CA LEU A 93 8.95 -3.19 26.98
C LEU A 93 7.80 -2.19 26.91
N LEU A 94 8.05 -0.92 27.25
CA LEU A 94 7.06 0.16 27.13
C LEU A 94 6.61 0.35 25.68
N ASN A 95 7.55 0.40 24.74
CA ASN A 95 7.23 0.53 23.31
C ASN A 95 6.43 -0.69 22.81
N ASN A 96 6.82 -1.90 23.22
CA ASN A 96 6.09 -3.11 22.85
C ASN A 96 4.64 -3.08 23.39
N THR A 97 4.47 -2.64 24.64
CA THR A 97 3.17 -2.51 25.28
C THR A 97 2.29 -1.46 24.58
N GLU A 98 2.85 -0.30 24.23
CA GLU A 98 2.14 0.75 23.48
C GLU A 98 1.70 0.24 22.09
N ARG A 99 2.58 -0.50 21.39
CA ARG A 99 2.25 -1.11 20.11
C ARG A 99 1.16 -2.17 20.24
N LEU A 100 1.19 -2.98 21.28
CA LEU A 100 0.15 -3.98 21.56
C LEU A 100 -1.19 -3.29 21.86
N GLN A 101 -1.20 -2.26 22.69
CA GLN A 101 -2.40 -1.49 23.01
C GLN A 101 -2.99 -0.84 21.75
N THR A 102 -2.15 -0.20 20.94
CA THR A 102 -2.57 0.40 19.65
C THR A 102 -3.12 -0.66 18.70
N SER A 103 -2.47 -1.83 18.62
CA SER A 103 -2.96 -2.94 17.79
C SER A 103 -4.28 -3.49 18.29
N SER A 104 -4.48 -3.58 19.60
CA SER A 104 -5.74 -4.03 20.22
C SER A 104 -6.87 -3.07 19.89
N GLN A 105 -6.64 -1.76 20.04
CA GLN A 105 -7.63 -0.74 19.70
C GLN A 105 -7.98 -0.76 18.22
N ARG A 106 -6.98 -0.89 17.34
CA ARG A 106 -7.21 -1.05 15.90
C ARG A 106 -8.02 -2.31 15.59
N LEU A 107 -7.76 -3.42 16.27
CA LEU A 107 -8.51 -4.66 16.06
C LEU A 107 -9.97 -4.48 16.47
N GLU A 108 -10.23 -3.85 17.62
CA GLU A 108 -11.58 -3.53 18.08
C GLU A 108 -12.33 -2.62 17.09
N ASP A 109 -11.67 -1.59 16.59
CA ASP A 109 -12.23 -0.72 15.56
C ASP A 109 -12.52 -1.47 14.26
N THR A 110 -11.60 -2.32 13.79
CA THR A 110 -11.83 -3.13 12.59
C THR A 110 -12.99 -4.10 12.77
N HIS A 111 -13.15 -4.69 13.95
CA HIS A 111 -14.26 -5.56 14.27
C HIS A 111 -15.59 -4.80 14.25
N ARG A 112 -15.64 -3.60 14.85
CA ARG A 112 -16.81 -2.72 14.81
C ARG A 112 -17.21 -2.36 13.38
N VAL A 113 -16.24 -1.96 12.55
CA VAL A 113 -16.48 -1.62 11.13
C VAL A 113 -16.92 -2.85 10.34
N ALA A 114 -16.37 -4.03 10.62
CA ALA A 114 -16.79 -5.27 9.97
C ALA A 114 -18.26 -5.62 10.28
N LEU A 115 -18.70 -5.47 11.53
CA LEU A 115 -20.10 -5.67 11.92
C LEU A 115 -21.04 -4.65 11.27
N GLU A 116 -20.63 -3.37 11.21
CA GLU A 116 -21.40 -2.34 10.51
C GLU A 116 -21.54 -2.66 9.01
N THR A 117 -20.45 -3.16 8.40
CA THR A 117 -20.43 -3.58 7.00
C THR A 117 -21.30 -4.80 6.76
N GLU A 118 -21.35 -5.76 7.69
CA GLU A 118 -22.25 -6.91 7.65
C GLU A 118 -23.72 -6.46 7.69
N SER A 119 -24.07 -5.56 8.61
CA SER A 119 -25.42 -4.99 8.69
C SER A 119 -25.82 -4.28 7.40
N MET A 120 -24.94 -3.43 6.86
CA MET A 120 -25.19 -2.76 5.59
C MET A 120 -25.33 -3.76 4.43
N GLY A 121 -24.52 -4.82 4.42
CA GLY A 121 -24.62 -5.91 3.45
C GLY A 121 -25.96 -6.64 3.53
N ALA A 122 -26.46 -6.91 4.74
CA ALA A 122 -27.77 -7.52 4.95
C ALA A 122 -28.91 -6.63 4.42
N ASP A 123 -28.85 -5.31 4.68
CA ASP A 123 -29.82 -4.35 4.18
C ASP A 123 -29.81 -4.26 2.65
N ILE A 124 -28.62 -4.27 2.04
CA ILE A 124 -28.47 -4.31 0.57
C ILE A 124 -29.12 -5.57 0.00
N LEU A 125 -28.89 -6.75 0.61
CA LEU A 125 -29.50 -8.00 0.15
C LEU A 125 -31.03 -7.96 0.30
N GLN A 126 -31.55 -7.35 1.36
CA GLN A 126 -32.98 -7.15 1.55
C GLN A 126 -33.57 -6.24 0.46
N HIS A 127 -32.90 -5.13 0.15
CA HIS A 127 -33.30 -4.22 -0.92
C HIS A 127 -33.25 -4.89 -2.29
N LEU A 128 -32.20 -5.63 -2.61
CA LEU A 128 -32.09 -6.37 -3.87
C LEU A 128 -33.21 -7.40 -4.02
N LYS A 129 -33.58 -8.08 -2.93
CA LYS A 129 -34.73 -9.01 -2.93
C LYS A 129 -36.04 -8.28 -3.21
N ALA A 130 -36.29 -7.14 -2.57
CA ALA A 130 -37.50 -6.35 -2.79
C ALA A 130 -37.55 -5.77 -4.23
N GLN A 131 -36.41 -5.32 -4.75
CA GLN A 131 -36.28 -4.85 -6.13
C GLN A 131 -36.57 -5.98 -7.13
N ARG A 132 -36.06 -7.19 -6.88
CA ARG A 132 -36.37 -8.36 -7.71
C ARG A 132 -37.86 -8.66 -7.72
N GLU A 133 -38.52 -8.66 -6.55
CA GLU A 133 -39.97 -8.88 -6.48
C GLU A 133 -40.74 -7.81 -7.27
N THR A 134 -40.32 -6.55 -7.16
CA THR A 134 -40.89 -5.44 -7.92
C THR A 134 -40.72 -5.66 -9.43
N MET A 135 -39.54 -6.06 -9.88
CA MET A 135 -39.27 -6.36 -11.29
C MET A 135 -40.13 -7.52 -11.80
N THR A 136 -40.29 -8.58 -11.00
CA THR A 136 -41.18 -9.70 -11.34
C THR A 136 -42.63 -9.23 -11.49
N ARG A 137 -43.14 -8.47 -10.52
CA ARG A 137 -44.51 -7.92 -10.59
C ARG A 137 -44.71 -7.00 -11.79
N THR A 138 -43.74 -6.14 -12.09
CA THR A 138 -43.77 -5.29 -13.28
C THR A 138 -43.80 -6.13 -14.56
N ARG A 139 -42.98 -7.18 -14.65
CA ARG A 139 -42.97 -8.10 -15.80
C ARG A 139 -44.31 -8.79 -15.99
N ASP A 140 -44.93 -9.28 -14.91
CA ASP A 140 -46.24 -9.92 -14.96
C ASP A 140 -47.33 -8.93 -15.42
N THR A 141 -47.30 -7.70 -14.89
CA THR A 141 -48.21 -6.62 -15.28
C THR A 141 -48.08 -6.26 -16.76
N VAL A 142 -46.85 -6.20 -17.29
CA VAL A 142 -46.60 -5.94 -18.72
C VAL A 142 -47.16 -7.09 -19.56
N SER A 143 -46.90 -8.35 -19.18
CA SER A 143 -47.43 -9.51 -19.89
C SER A 143 -48.97 -9.55 -19.91
N GLU A 144 -49.60 -9.13 -18.82
CA GLU A 144 -51.06 -9.01 -18.75
C GLU A 144 -51.57 -7.88 -19.66
N THR A 145 -50.89 -6.73 -19.64
CA THR A 145 -51.20 -5.59 -20.50
C THR A 145 -51.09 -5.93 -21.98
N ASP A 146 -50.06 -6.68 -22.39
CA ASP A 146 -49.90 -7.17 -23.75
C ASP A 146 -51.08 -8.07 -24.17
N SER A 147 -51.55 -8.92 -23.26
CA SER A 147 -52.73 -9.77 -23.49
C SER A 147 -54.02 -8.97 -23.66
N TYR A 148 -54.19 -7.87 -22.92
CA TYR A 148 -55.32 -6.95 -23.12
C TYR A 148 -55.20 -6.19 -24.44
N LEU A 149 -54.00 -5.76 -24.82
CA LEU A 149 -53.74 -5.07 -26.08
C LEU A 149 -54.06 -5.97 -27.28
N ASP A 150 -53.72 -7.26 -27.21
CA ASP A 150 -54.09 -8.26 -28.21
C ASP A 150 -55.61 -8.41 -28.36
N LYS A 151 -56.35 -8.44 -27.24
CA LYS A 151 -57.83 -8.50 -27.26
C LYS A 151 -58.43 -7.21 -27.83
N ALA A 152 -57.89 -6.05 -27.46
CA ALA A 152 -58.30 -4.75 -27.99
C ALA A 152 -58.07 -4.67 -29.50
N SER A 153 -56.90 -5.10 -29.98
CA SER A 153 -56.55 -5.17 -31.41
C SER A 153 -57.49 -6.09 -32.19
N LYS A 154 -57.81 -7.29 -31.67
CA LYS A 154 -58.78 -8.20 -32.28
C LYS A 154 -60.18 -7.59 -32.36
N THR A 155 -60.61 -6.89 -31.31
CA THR A 155 -61.91 -6.22 -31.26
C THR A 155 -61.98 -5.09 -32.29
N LEU A 156 -60.96 -4.24 -32.36
CA LEU A 156 -60.87 -3.18 -33.37
C LEU A 156 -60.88 -3.74 -34.81
N LYS A 157 -60.16 -4.83 -35.07
CA LYS A 157 -60.20 -5.53 -36.38
C LYS A 157 -61.60 -6.05 -36.70
N SER A 158 -62.32 -6.61 -35.72
CA SER A 158 -63.71 -7.07 -35.91
C SER A 158 -64.65 -5.90 -36.21
N MET A 159 -64.54 -4.78 -35.48
CA MET A 159 -65.33 -3.58 -35.74
C MET A 159 -65.07 -3.03 -37.15
N SER A 160 -63.80 -2.91 -37.54
CA SER A 160 -63.41 -2.43 -38.88
C SER A 160 -64.02 -3.29 -39.99
N ARG A 161 -64.03 -4.61 -39.85
CA ARG A 161 -64.65 -5.54 -40.83
C ARG A 161 -66.18 -5.43 -40.92
N ARG A 162 -66.85 -4.93 -39.89
CA ARG A 162 -68.32 -4.75 -39.89
C ARG A 162 -68.74 -3.43 -40.52
N TRP A 163 -67.83 -2.47 -40.62
CA TRP A 163 -68.10 -1.13 -41.15
C TRP A 163 -67.78 -1.03 -42.65
N THR A 164 -66.96 -1.93 -43.18
CA THR A 164 -66.72 -2.16 -44.61
C THR A 164 -67.69 -3.17 -45.17
#